data_AF-A0A845GPX1-F1
#
_entry.id   AF-A0A845GPX1-F1
#
_cell.length_a   1.000
_cell.length_b   1.000
_cell.length_c   1.000
_cell.angle_alpha   90.00
_cell.angle_beta   90.00
_cell.angle_gamma   90.00
#
_symmetry.space_group_name_H-M   'P 1'
#
loop_
_entity.id
_entity.type
_entity.pdbx_description
1 polymer ?
#
loop_
_entity_poly.entity_id
_entity_poly.type
_entity_poly.pdbx_seq_one_letter_code
_entity_poly.pdbx_strand_id
1 'polypeptide(L)'
;MSYSKLVFTAGLLLAMSCAATSATAGEAYAPLGLRCPIPEKSAYEDTTKVADGLRLRYAKVWGKDWLEKPKPQQRIDPAIMGEIAAISGCAAIMDLPACATFFDPEMGGDLSMFANFSTKVPVRKQFDEAVAALPSVEAKKAVQACMKLVAKK
;
A
#
# COMPACT_ATOMS: atom_id res chain seq x y z
N MET A 1 -14.77 -67.18 31.45
CA MET A 1 -14.74 -67.48 29.99
C MET A 1 -15.05 -66.15 29.29
N SER A 2 -14.11 -65.28 28.95
CA SER A 2 -12.93 -65.35 28.06
C SER A 2 -13.24 -65.24 26.56
N TYR A 3 -12.69 -64.16 25.99
CA TYR A 3 -12.20 -63.90 24.62
C TYR A 3 -13.12 -63.34 23.51
N SER A 4 -12.87 -62.05 23.23
CA SER A 4 -12.34 -61.48 21.97
C SER A 4 -13.07 -61.70 20.65
N LYS A 5 -13.29 -60.59 19.91
CA LYS A 5 -12.56 -60.31 18.65
C LYS A 5 -12.81 -58.88 18.13
N LEU A 6 -11.72 -58.11 18.11
CA LEU A 6 -11.45 -57.00 17.17
C LEU A 6 -11.36 -57.54 15.73
N VAL A 7 -11.93 -56.84 14.74
CA VAL A 7 -11.43 -56.67 13.35
C VAL A 7 -12.11 -55.41 12.78
N PHE A 8 -11.45 -54.25 12.66
CA PHE A 8 -10.63 -53.75 11.52
C PHE A 8 -11.39 -53.56 10.19
N THR A 9 -11.54 -52.29 9.77
CA THR A 9 -11.55 -51.79 8.38
C THR A 9 -11.49 -50.25 8.48
N ALA A 10 -10.34 -49.59 8.31
CA ALA A 10 -9.64 -49.26 7.07
C ALA A 10 -10.53 -48.49 6.07
N GLY A 11 -10.26 -47.19 5.91
CA GLY A 11 -10.93 -46.35 4.92
C GLY A 11 -10.32 -44.95 4.81
N LEU A 12 -9.36 -44.83 3.88
CA LEU A 12 -8.94 -43.64 3.10
C LEU A 12 -8.69 -42.31 3.84
N LEU A 13 -7.44 -41.83 3.95
CA LEU A 13 -6.72 -41.07 2.91
C LEU A 13 -7.57 -39.94 2.29
N LEU A 14 -7.21 -38.68 2.48
CA LEU A 14 -6.25 -38.00 1.62
C LEU A 14 -5.96 -36.59 2.13
N ALA A 15 -4.72 -36.17 1.91
CA ALA A 15 -4.20 -34.86 2.25
C ALA A 15 -5.01 -33.73 1.62
N MET A 16 -5.39 -32.76 2.44
CA MET A 16 -5.54 -31.38 1.98
C MET A 16 -4.54 -30.53 2.75
N SER A 17 -3.27 -30.80 2.46
CA SER A 17 -2.22 -29.79 2.58
C SER A 17 -2.53 -28.70 1.56
N CYS A 18 -3.47 -27.81 1.91
CA CYS A 18 -3.47 -26.48 1.33
C CYS A 18 -2.15 -25.87 1.78
N ALA A 19 -1.10 -26.06 0.98
CA ALA A 19 -0.06 -25.09 0.86
C ALA A 19 -0.77 -23.80 0.43
N ALA A 20 -1.30 -23.07 1.41
CA ALA A 20 -1.38 -21.64 1.32
C ALA A 20 0.07 -21.22 1.18
N THR A 21 0.55 -21.20 -0.07
CA THR A 21 1.63 -20.31 -0.44
C THR A 21 1.13 -18.97 0.06
N SER A 22 1.66 -18.52 1.19
CA SER A 22 1.39 -17.20 1.71
C SER A 22 1.84 -16.25 0.61
N ALA A 23 0.91 -15.88 -0.28
CA ALA A 23 1.09 -14.70 -1.09
C ALA A 23 1.39 -13.63 -0.06
N THR A 24 2.64 -13.17 -0.06
CA THR A 24 3.02 -12.05 0.79
C THR A 24 1.99 -10.97 0.48
N ALA A 25 1.28 -10.47 1.49
CA ALA A 25 -0.03 -9.84 1.25
C ALA A 25 0.03 -8.68 0.23
N GLY A 26 1.22 -8.08 0.03
CA GLY A 26 1.51 -7.11 -1.02
C GLY A 26 1.27 -7.63 -2.44
N GLU A 27 1.55 -8.90 -2.71
CA GLU A 27 1.29 -9.54 -4.01
C GLU A 27 -0.20 -9.63 -4.36
N ALA A 28 -1.09 -9.62 -3.36
CA ALA A 28 -2.54 -9.68 -3.56
C ALA A 28 -3.20 -8.29 -3.59
N TYR A 29 -2.53 -7.25 -3.09
CA TYR A 29 -3.05 -5.89 -3.11
C TYR A 29 -2.80 -5.26 -4.47
N ALA A 30 -3.87 -5.08 -5.26
CA ALA A 30 -3.80 -4.51 -6.61
C ALA A 30 -4.75 -3.32 -6.79
N PRO A 31 -4.50 -2.18 -6.11
CA PRO A 31 -5.34 -1.00 -6.24
C PRO A 31 -5.29 -0.48 -7.67
N LEU A 32 -6.45 -0.23 -8.27
CA LEU A 32 -6.57 0.36 -9.61
C LEU A 32 -5.81 -0.43 -10.71
N GLY A 33 -5.67 -1.75 -10.53
CA GLY A 33 -4.93 -2.61 -11.47
C GLY A 33 -3.40 -2.50 -11.38
N LEU A 34 -2.87 -1.82 -10.35
CA LEU A 34 -1.44 -1.77 -10.08
C LEU A 34 -0.95 -3.08 -9.47
N ARG A 35 0.30 -3.44 -9.73
CA ARG A 35 0.97 -4.51 -9.00
C ARG A 35 1.78 -3.88 -7.86
N CYS A 36 1.61 -4.40 -6.65
CA CYS A 36 2.30 -3.89 -5.45
C CYS A 36 3.23 -4.96 -4.88
N PRO A 37 4.17 -5.49 -5.67
CA PRO A 37 5.07 -6.52 -5.17
C PRO A 37 5.88 -5.99 -3.99
N ILE A 38 6.28 -6.88 -3.10
CA ILE A 38 7.29 -6.56 -2.10
C ILE A 38 8.59 -6.07 -2.78
N PRO A 39 9.43 -5.29 -2.09
CA PRO A 39 10.56 -4.57 -2.68
C PRO A 39 11.51 -5.47 -3.47
N GLU A 40 11.82 -6.66 -2.94
CA GLU A 40 12.69 -7.67 -3.57
C GLU A 40 12.17 -8.18 -4.93
N LYS A 41 10.87 -8.05 -5.16
CA LYS A 41 10.17 -8.47 -6.39
C LYS A 41 9.70 -7.30 -7.23
N SER A 42 9.96 -6.06 -6.81
CA SER A 42 9.53 -4.86 -7.53
C SER A 42 10.39 -4.65 -8.77
N ALA A 43 9.74 -4.52 -9.92
CA ALA A 43 10.41 -4.10 -11.15
C ALA A 43 10.37 -2.58 -11.26
N TYR A 44 11.34 -2.02 -11.99
CA TYR A 44 11.34 -0.58 -12.33
C TYR A 44 10.00 -0.13 -12.94
N GLU A 45 9.41 -0.97 -13.81
CA GLU A 45 8.12 -0.70 -14.44
C GLU A 45 6.97 -0.58 -13.42
N ASP A 46 6.97 -1.40 -12.36
CA ASP A 46 5.95 -1.31 -11.31
C ASP A 46 6.07 0.04 -10.58
N THR A 47 7.30 0.44 -10.25
CA THR A 47 7.59 1.72 -9.59
C THR A 47 7.15 2.91 -10.44
N THR A 48 7.45 2.87 -11.75
CA THR A 48 7.00 3.91 -12.70
C THR A 48 5.48 4.00 -12.77
N LYS A 49 4.77 2.86 -12.85
CA LYS A 49 3.30 2.86 -12.90
C LYS A 49 2.67 3.43 -11.63
N VAL A 50 3.25 3.16 -10.47
CA VAL A 50 2.80 3.75 -9.20
C VAL A 50 3.03 5.26 -9.19
N ALA A 51 4.22 5.72 -9.60
CA ALA A 51 4.53 7.14 -9.70
C ALA A 51 3.59 7.86 -10.67
N ASP A 52 3.43 7.34 -11.90
CA ASP A 52 2.53 7.89 -12.91
C ASP A 52 1.08 7.89 -12.43
N GLY A 53 0.69 6.85 -11.69
CA GLY A 53 -0.61 6.76 -11.02
C GLY A 53 -0.84 7.96 -10.09
N LEU A 54 0.10 8.26 -9.20
CA LEU A 54 0.04 9.43 -8.29
C LEU A 54 0.01 10.75 -9.07
N ARG A 55 0.95 10.91 -10.01
CA ARG A 55 1.08 12.13 -10.82
C ARG A 55 -0.18 12.43 -11.63
N LEU A 56 -0.83 11.41 -12.16
CA LEU A 56 -2.11 11.56 -12.86
C LEU A 56 -3.20 12.10 -11.92
N ARG A 57 -3.26 11.66 -10.66
CA ARG A 57 -4.24 12.14 -9.70
C ARG A 57 -3.92 13.56 -9.28
N TYR A 58 -2.66 13.87 -9.00
CA TYR A 58 -2.23 15.24 -8.70
C TYR A 58 -2.51 16.20 -9.85
N ALA A 59 -2.29 15.78 -11.10
CA ALA A 59 -2.64 16.60 -12.26
C ALA A 59 -4.15 16.87 -12.39
N LYS A 60 -5.01 15.93 -11.96
CA LYS A 60 -6.47 16.16 -11.90
C LYS A 60 -6.85 17.17 -10.82
N VAL A 61 -6.10 17.24 -9.72
CA VAL A 61 -6.41 18.13 -8.59
C VAL A 61 -5.84 19.53 -8.80
N TRP A 62 -4.60 19.64 -9.28
CA TRP A 62 -3.84 20.89 -9.32
C TRP A 62 -3.43 21.33 -10.72
N GLY A 63 -3.83 20.59 -11.76
CA GLY A 63 -3.44 20.85 -13.14
C GLY A 63 -2.12 20.21 -13.53
N LYS A 64 -1.80 20.22 -14.83
CA LYS A 64 -0.61 19.53 -15.37
C LYS A 64 0.72 20.09 -14.84
N ASP A 65 0.78 21.38 -14.54
CA ASP A 65 1.99 22.06 -14.06
C ASP A 65 2.11 22.03 -12.52
N TRP A 66 1.47 21.07 -11.86
CA TRP A 66 1.42 21.02 -10.39
C TRP A 66 2.80 20.85 -9.74
N LEU A 67 3.79 20.34 -10.47
CA LEU A 67 5.19 20.24 -10.01
C LEU A 67 5.88 21.62 -9.93
N GLU A 68 5.43 22.59 -10.72
CA GLU A 68 6.03 23.93 -10.81
C GLU A 68 5.36 24.94 -9.89
N LYS A 69 4.25 24.55 -9.24
CA LYS A 69 3.43 25.44 -8.41
C LYS A 69 3.43 24.99 -6.95
N PRO A 70 3.34 25.92 -5.99
CA PRO A 70 3.11 25.57 -4.60
C PRO A 70 1.83 24.75 -4.47
N LYS A 71 1.91 23.56 -3.87
CA LYS A 71 0.78 22.64 -3.73
C LYS A 71 -0.25 23.24 -2.75
N PRO A 72 -1.47 23.56 -3.21
CA PRO A 72 -2.50 24.08 -2.32
C PRO A 72 -2.81 23.07 -1.21
N GLN A 73 -2.79 23.52 0.05
CA GLN A 73 -3.09 22.68 1.22
C GLN A 73 -4.60 22.47 1.46
N GLN A 74 -5.42 22.73 0.43
CA GLN A 74 -6.87 22.65 0.47
C GLN A 74 -7.38 21.22 0.34
N ARG A 75 -8.66 21.02 0.68
CA ARG A 75 -9.31 19.72 0.51
C ARG A 75 -9.35 19.29 -0.96
N ILE A 76 -9.18 17.98 -1.17
CA ILE A 76 -9.29 17.31 -2.46
C ILE A 76 -10.67 16.63 -2.53
N ASP A 77 -11.16 16.34 -3.73
CA ASP A 77 -12.32 15.45 -3.88
C ASP A 77 -12.08 14.10 -3.14
N PRO A 78 -13.03 13.62 -2.30
CA PRO A 78 -12.84 12.39 -1.54
C PRO A 78 -12.55 11.14 -2.37
N ALA A 79 -13.13 11.02 -3.56
CA ALA A 79 -12.87 9.88 -4.44
C ALA A 79 -11.43 9.92 -4.95
N ILE A 80 -10.95 11.10 -5.37
CA ILE A 80 -9.55 11.27 -5.78
C ILE A 80 -8.59 11.02 -4.61
N MET A 81 -8.90 11.49 -3.40
CA MET A 81 -8.07 11.20 -2.23
C MET A 81 -8.05 9.70 -1.88
N GLY A 82 -9.18 9.01 -2.04
CA GLY A 82 -9.26 7.55 -1.90
C GLY A 82 -8.33 6.83 -2.90
N GLU A 83 -8.30 7.28 -4.15
CA GLU A 83 -7.38 6.76 -5.16
C GLU A 83 -5.91 7.04 -4.79
N ILE A 84 -5.59 8.27 -4.35
CA ILE A 84 -4.24 8.64 -3.89
C ILE A 84 -3.82 7.73 -2.75
N ALA A 85 -4.66 7.55 -1.72
CA ALA A 85 -4.35 6.69 -0.58
C ALA A 85 -4.15 5.22 -0.99
N ALA A 86 -4.93 4.71 -1.94
CA ALA A 86 -4.77 3.34 -2.42
C ALA A 86 -3.43 3.15 -3.16
N ILE A 87 -3.05 4.11 -4.01
CA ILE A 87 -1.75 4.09 -4.69
C ILE A 87 -0.61 4.29 -3.68
N SER A 88 -0.76 5.14 -2.67
CA SER A 88 0.20 5.26 -1.57
C SER A 88 0.39 3.96 -0.80
N GLY A 89 -0.69 3.20 -0.62
CA GLY A 89 -0.66 1.84 -0.08
C GLY A 89 0.28 0.93 -0.86
N CYS A 90 0.13 0.93 -2.18
CA CYS A 90 0.98 0.20 -3.11
C CYS A 90 2.45 0.64 -3.02
N ALA A 91 2.66 1.95 -3.12
CA ALA A 91 3.97 2.58 -3.03
C ALA A 91 4.70 2.19 -1.75
N ALA A 92 4.03 2.24 -0.61
CA ALA A 92 4.63 1.92 0.68
C ALA A 92 5.02 0.44 0.80
N ILE A 93 4.21 -0.48 0.28
CA ILE A 93 4.55 -1.91 0.26
C ILE A 93 5.83 -2.14 -0.55
N MET A 94 5.97 -1.48 -1.69
CA MET A 94 7.12 -1.60 -2.59
C MET A 94 8.38 -0.90 -2.07
N ASP A 95 8.24 0.13 -1.24
CA ASP A 95 9.33 1.04 -0.85
C ASP A 95 9.84 0.77 0.57
N LEU A 96 9.14 -0.05 1.36
CA LEU A 96 9.66 -0.54 2.63
C LEU A 96 10.98 -1.32 2.44
N PRO A 97 11.84 -1.41 3.46
CA PRO A 97 11.77 -0.67 4.72
C PRO A 97 12.25 0.79 4.62
N ALA A 98 12.82 1.21 3.48
CA ALA A 98 13.55 2.48 3.37
C ALA A 98 12.65 3.71 3.16
N CYS A 99 11.52 3.53 2.47
CA CYS A 99 10.57 4.58 2.10
C CYS A 99 11.24 5.76 1.35
N ALA A 100 12.29 5.45 0.58
CA ALA A 100 13.18 6.42 -0.05
C ALA A 100 12.64 6.90 -1.40
N THR A 101 11.82 6.09 -2.07
CA THR A 101 11.41 6.34 -3.46
C THR A 101 10.21 7.28 -3.53
N PHE A 102 9.19 7.05 -2.70
CA PHE A 102 7.93 7.77 -2.80
C PHE A 102 7.70 8.75 -1.65
N PHE A 103 8.24 8.47 -0.46
CA PHE A 103 7.95 9.25 0.73
C PHE A 103 9.04 10.24 1.11
N ASP A 104 10.29 10.02 0.67
CA ASP A 104 11.42 10.84 1.06
C ASP A 104 11.45 12.20 0.36
N PRO A 105 11.43 13.33 1.10
CA PRO A 105 11.53 14.66 0.52
C PRO A 105 12.88 14.93 -0.17
N GLU A 106 13.97 14.34 0.30
CA GLU A 106 15.31 14.55 -0.28
C GLU A 106 15.41 13.95 -1.68
N MET A 107 14.71 12.84 -1.91
CA MET A 107 14.62 12.16 -3.20
C MET A 107 13.48 12.72 -4.08
N GLY A 108 12.74 13.72 -3.59
CA GLY A 108 11.62 14.32 -4.31
C GLY A 108 10.40 13.41 -4.46
N GLY A 109 10.20 12.47 -3.53
CA GLY A 109 9.12 11.49 -3.59
C GLY A 109 7.74 12.14 -3.66
N ASP A 110 6.86 11.60 -4.52
CA ASP A 110 5.52 12.15 -4.80
C ASP A 110 4.61 12.24 -3.54
N LEU A 111 4.87 11.45 -2.50
CA LEU A 111 4.13 11.42 -1.23
C LEU A 111 4.79 12.23 -0.11
N SER A 112 6.02 12.72 -0.31
CA SER A 112 6.78 13.49 0.68
C SER A 112 6.03 14.72 1.20
N MET A 113 5.19 15.34 0.36
CA MET A 113 4.38 16.48 0.76
C MET A 113 3.46 16.16 1.95
N PHE A 114 2.92 14.95 2.01
CA PHE A 114 2.05 14.56 3.11
C PHE A 114 2.90 14.40 4.37
N ALA A 115 4.08 13.79 4.27
CA ALA A 115 5.00 13.64 5.40
C ALA A 115 5.43 15.00 5.98
N ASN A 116 5.63 16.00 5.12
CA ASN A 116 6.01 17.37 5.51
C ASN A 116 4.86 18.19 6.10
N PHE A 117 3.61 17.85 5.79
CA PHE A 117 2.46 18.52 6.36
C PHE A 117 2.20 18.07 7.80
N SER A 118 1.96 19.04 8.69
CA SER A 118 1.38 18.77 10.00
C SER A 118 0.03 18.07 9.84
N THR A 119 -0.32 17.21 10.79
CA THR A 119 -1.63 16.53 10.86
C THR A 119 -2.82 17.51 11.00
N LYS A 120 -2.56 18.78 11.31
CA LYS A 120 -3.57 19.86 11.35
C LYS A 120 -3.96 20.37 9.97
N VAL A 121 -3.13 20.13 8.94
CA VAL A 121 -3.40 20.60 7.58
C VAL A 121 -4.59 19.82 7.00
N PRO A 122 -5.62 20.48 6.42
CA PRO A 122 -6.82 19.79 5.94
C PRO A 122 -6.55 18.65 4.96
N VAL A 123 -5.66 18.87 3.98
CA VAL A 123 -5.31 17.83 3.00
C VAL A 123 -4.56 16.65 3.62
N ARG A 124 -3.75 16.90 4.67
CA ARG A 124 -3.07 15.83 5.41
C ARG A 124 -4.05 15.00 6.22
N LYS A 125 -4.96 15.65 6.96
CA LYS A 125 -6.02 14.95 7.69
C LYS A 125 -6.86 14.08 6.77
N GLN A 126 -7.23 14.62 5.60
CA GLN A 126 -8.00 13.87 4.60
C GLN A 126 -7.23 12.66 4.05
N PHE A 127 -5.92 12.80 3.84
CA PHE A 127 -5.07 11.67 3.46
C PHE A 127 -5.02 10.59 4.54
N ASP A 128 -4.79 10.97 5.80
CA ASP A 128 -4.75 10.02 6.93
C ASP A 128 -6.10 9.29 7.08
N GLU A 129 -7.23 9.98 6.90
CA GLU A 129 -8.58 9.40 6.88
C GLU A 129 -8.77 8.41 5.72
N ALA A 130 -8.33 8.77 4.51
CA ALA A 130 -8.42 7.91 3.34
C ALA A 130 -7.55 6.65 3.48
N VAL A 131 -6.33 6.78 4.04
CA VAL A 131 -5.47 5.65 4.38
C VAL A 131 -6.17 4.75 5.41
N ALA A 132 -6.73 5.32 6.48
CA ALA A 132 -7.46 4.56 7.49
C ALA A 132 -8.67 3.79 6.90
N ALA A 133 -9.28 4.30 5.83
CA ALA A 133 -10.41 3.69 5.14
C ALA A 133 -10.03 2.59 4.12
N LEU A 134 -8.74 2.36 3.83
CA LEU A 134 -8.33 1.33 2.86
C LEU A 134 -8.88 -0.07 3.22
N PRO A 135 -9.16 -0.94 2.25
CA PRO A 135 -9.54 -2.32 2.56
C PRO A 135 -8.34 -3.16 3.04
N SER A 136 -7.15 -2.92 2.48
CA SER A 136 -5.94 -3.68 2.82
C SER A 136 -5.30 -3.17 4.12
N VAL A 137 -5.28 -4.03 5.15
CA VAL A 137 -4.63 -3.73 6.44
C VAL A 137 -3.12 -3.56 6.29
N GLU A 138 -2.49 -4.33 5.41
CA GLU A 138 -1.06 -4.23 5.14
C GLU A 138 -0.71 -2.90 4.48
N ALA A 139 -1.47 -2.49 3.46
CA ALA A 139 -1.28 -1.20 2.80
C ALA A 139 -1.37 -0.04 3.81
N LYS A 140 -2.34 -0.10 4.74
CA LYS A 140 -2.43 0.88 5.85
C LYS A 140 -1.15 0.91 6.67
N LYS A 141 -0.72 -0.26 7.15
CA LYS A 141 0.46 -0.38 8.01
C LYS A 141 1.73 0.08 7.30
N ALA A 142 1.87 -0.23 6.01
CA ALA A 142 3.01 0.18 5.21
C ALA A 142 3.07 1.71 5.06
N VAL A 143 1.95 2.35 4.71
CA VAL A 143 1.90 3.82 4.61
C VAL A 143 2.21 4.46 5.95
N GLN A 144 1.60 3.98 7.03
CA GLN A 144 1.86 4.49 8.38
C GLN A 144 3.33 4.33 8.79
N ALA A 145 3.96 3.21 8.43
CA ALA A 145 5.38 2.97 8.69
C ALA A 145 6.25 3.96 7.92
N CYS A 146 6.01 4.16 6.62
CA CYS A 146 6.77 5.10 5.81
C CYS A 146 6.60 6.55 6.27
N MET A 147 5.36 6.97 6.54
CA MET A 147 5.08 8.31 7.05
C MET A 147 5.78 8.56 8.39
N LYS A 148 5.82 7.56 9.28
CA LYS A 148 6.51 7.65 10.57
C LYS A 148 8.03 7.64 10.41
N LEU A 149 8.57 6.90 9.44
CA LEU A 149 10.00 6.81 9.21
C LEU A 149 10.55 8.12 8.64
N VAL A 150 9.89 8.69 7.64
CA VAL A 150 10.32 9.95 7.01
C VAL A 150 10.12 11.14 7.94
N ALA A 151 9.05 11.17 8.76
CA ALA A 151 8.84 12.25 9.74
C ALA A 151 9.89 12.32 10.86
N LYS A 152 10.80 11.32 10.97
CA LYS A 152 11.91 11.32 11.92
C LYS A 152 13.23 11.82 11.34
N LYS A 153 13.31 11.97 10.02
CA LYS A 153 14.46 12.56 9.32
C LYS A 153 14.41 14.07 9.49
#